data_AF-I7H3R1-F1
#
_entry.id   AF-I7H3R1-F1
#
_cell.length_a   1.000
_cell.length_b   1.000
_cell.length_c   1.000
_cell.angle_alpha   90.00
_cell.angle_beta   90.00
_cell.angle_gamma   90.00
#
_symmetry.space_group_name_H-M   'P 1'
#
loop_
_entity.id
_entity.type
_entity.pdbx_description
1 polymer ?
#
loop_
_entity_poly.entity_id
_entity_poly.type
_entity_poly.pdbx_seq_one_letter_code
_entity_poly.pdbx_strand_id
1 'polypeptide(L)'
;SHSMRYFSTSVSRPGRGEPRFIAVGYVDDTQFVRFDSDAASQRMEPRAPWIEQEGPEYWDEETGKVKAHSQTDRENLRIALRYYNQSEAGSHTLQMMFGCDVGSDGRFLRGYHQYAYDGKDYIALKEDLRSWTAADMAAQITKRKWEAAHVAEQQRAYLEGTCVDGLRRYLENGKETLQRKDPPKTHMTHHPISDHEATLRCWALGFYPAEITLTWQRDGEDQTQDTELVETRPAGDGTFQKWAAVVVPSGEEQRYTCHVQHEGLPKPLTLRW
;
A
#
# COMPACT_ATOMS: atom_id res chain seq x y z
N SER A 1 -14.60 -1.02 6.10
CA SER A 1 -14.24 -0.03 5.06
C SER A 1 -13.38 -0.73 4.05
N HIS A 2 -13.26 -0.19 2.85
CA HIS A 2 -12.40 -0.74 1.81
C HIS A 2 -11.70 0.38 1.06
N SER A 3 -10.61 0.05 0.38
CA SER A 3 -9.85 0.99 -0.43
C SER A 3 -9.51 0.40 -1.79
N MET A 4 -9.41 1.24 -2.81
CA MET A 4 -8.80 0.90 -4.08
C MET A 4 -7.65 1.85 -4.34
N ARG A 5 -6.46 1.31 -4.62
CA ARG A 5 -5.24 2.10 -4.84
C ARG A 5 -4.51 1.63 -6.08
N TYR A 6 -4.05 2.58 -6.87
CA TYR A 6 -3.10 2.35 -7.94
C TYR A 6 -1.77 2.98 -7.57
N PHE A 7 -0.70 2.24 -7.82
CA PHE A 7 0.67 2.69 -7.64
C PHE A 7 1.38 2.59 -8.98
N SER A 8 2.06 3.65 -9.38
CA SER A 8 2.96 3.61 -10.53
C SER A 8 4.37 4.05 -10.15
N THR A 9 5.35 3.51 -10.85
CA THR A 9 6.76 3.83 -10.68
C THR A 9 7.43 3.87 -12.05
N SER A 10 8.03 5.02 -12.32
CA SER A 10 8.77 5.32 -13.55
C SER A 10 10.22 5.56 -13.20
N VAL A 11 11.12 4.73 -13.72
CA VAL A 11 12.57 4.81 -13.43
C VAL A 11 13.32 5.11 -14.71
N SER A 12 13.92 6.31 -14.80
CA SER A 12 14.81 6.64 -15.93
C SER A 12 16.08 5.80 -15.87
N ARG A 13 16.63 5.44 -17.03
CA ARG A 13 17.84 4.61 -17.14
C ARG A 13 18.73 5.09 -18.28
N PRO A 14 19.39 6.26 -18.15
CA PRO A 14 20.19 6.84 -19.21
C PRO A 14 21.18 5.85 -19.82
N GLY A 15 21.24 5.77 -21.14
CA GLY A 15 22.06 4.80 -21.88
C GLY A 15 21.53 3.35 -21.92
N ARG A 16 20.37 3.06 -21.32
CA ARG A 16 19.74 1.72 -21.31
C ARG A 16 18.29 1.72 -21.82
N GLY A 17 17.95 2.69 -22.68
CA GLY A 17 16.62 2.83 -23.27
C GLY A 17 15.71 3.79 -22.49
N GLU A 18 14.41 3.71 -22.76
CA GLU A 18 13.41 4.57 -22.15
C GLU A 18 13.15 4.23 -20.68
N PRO A 19 12.62 5.17 -19.87
CA PRO A 19 12.24 4.90 -18.50
C PRO A 19 11.35 3.66 -18.40
N ARG A 20 11.67 2.76 -17.48
CA ARG A 20 10.81 1.61 -17.20
C ARG A 20 9.62 2.09 -16.39
N PHE A 21 8.43 1.71 -16.83
CA PHE A 21 7.16 2.03 -16.18
C PHE A 21 6.52 0.75 -15.64
N ILE A 22 6.19 0.75 -14.35
CA ILE A 22 5.44 -0.32 -13.69
C ILE A 22 4.22 0.30 -13.04
N ALA A 23 3.04 -0.32 -13.22
CA ALA A 23 1.84 0.03 -12.47
C ALA A 23 1.21 -1.22 -11.85
N VAL A 24 0.66 -1.06 -10.65
CA VAL A 24 -0.05 -2.11 -9.91
C VAL A 24 -1.32 -1.53 -9.28
N GLY A 25 -2.39 -2.32 -9.26
CA GLY A 25 -3.66 -1.97 -8.63
C GLY A 25 -3.96 -2.92 -7.47
N TYR A 26 -4.46 -2.36 -6.37
CA TYR A 26 -4.86 -3.07 -5.16
C TYR A 26 -6.30 -2.72 -4.78
N VAL A 27 -7.03 -3.73 -4.32
CA VAL A 27 -8.21 -3.54 -3.46
C VAL A 27 -7.82 -4.05 -2.08
N ASP A 28 -7.83 -3.16 -1.09
CA ASP A 28 -7.22 -3.39 0.23
C ASP A 28 -5.79 -3.93 0.08
N ASP A 29 -5.51 -5.09 0.68
CA ASP A 29 -4.20 -5.74 0.63
C ASP A 29 -4.06 -6.76 -0.52
N THR A 30 -5.03 -6.80 -1.45
CA THR A 30 -5.07 -7.75 -2.57
C THR A 30 -4.73 -7.08 -3.89
N GLN A 31 -3.59 -7.45 -4.48
CA GLN A 31 -3.22 -7.02 -5.83
C GLN A 31 -4.15 -7.64 -6.87
N PHE A 32 -4.69 -6.85 -7.79
CA PHE A 32 -5.60 -7.36 -8.83
C PHE A 32 -5.14 -7.10 -10.26
N VAL A 33 -4.28 -6.10 -10.49
CA VAL A 33 -3.71 -5.84 -11.82
C VAL A 33 -2.23 -5.46 -11.77
N ARG A 34 -1.54 -5.68 -12.89
CA ARG A 34 -0.17 -5.24 -13.12
C ARG A 34 0.06 -4.86 -14.59
N PHE A 35 0.86 -3.82 -14.80
CA PHE A 35 1.47 -3.49 -16.09
C PHE A 35 2.99 -3.31 -15.91
N ASP A 36 3.76 -3.72 -16.92
CA ASP A 36 5.21 -3.53 -16.97
C ASP A 36 5.62 -3.18 -18.41
N SER A 37 6.23 -2.01 -18.61
CA SER A 37 6.66 -1.57 -19.94
C SER A 37 7.76 -2.44 -20.54
N ASP A 38 8.49 -3.19 -19.71
CA ASP A 38 9.54 -4.10 -20.17
C ASP A 38 9.00 -5.50 -20.51
N ALA A 39 7.71 -5.78 -20.27
CA ALA A 39 7.10 -7.04 -20.66
C ALA A 39 6.92 -7.12 -22.19
N ALA A 40 6.99 -8.33 -22.75
CA ALA A 40 6.90 -8.54 -24.20
C ALA A 40 5.54 -8.12 -24.80
N SER A 41 4.44 -8.33 -24.07
CA SER A 41 3.07 -8.03 -24.51
C SER A 41 2.61 -6.61 -24.17
N GLN A 42 3.29 -5.92 -23.24
CA GLN A 42 2.94 -4.59 -22.70
C GLN A 42 1.41 -4.40 -22.56
N ARG A 43 0.77 -5.23 -21.75
CA ARG A 43 -0.67 -5.20 -21.47
C ARG A 43 -0.93 -5.12 -19.98
N MET A 44 -2.10 -4.59 -19.61
CA MET A 44 -2.60 -4.74 -18.25
C MET A 44 -2.95 -6.21 -18.03
N GLU A 45 -2.39 -6.82 -17.00
CA GLU A 45 -2.53 -8.25 -16.71
C GLU A 45 -3.29 -8.47 -15.40
N PRO A 46 -4.20 -9.46 -15.35
CA PRO A 46 -4.88 -9.84 -14.12
C PRO A 46 -3.91 -10.46 -13.10
N ARG A 47 -4.17 -10.21 -11.82
CA ARG A 47 -3.46 -10.77 -10.66
C ARG A 47 -4.39 -11.35 -9.60
N ALA A 48 -5.71 -11.29 -9.81
CA ALA A 48 -6.71 -11.90 -8.96
C ALA A 48 -7.80 -12.59 -9.81
N PRO A 49 -8.36 -13.74 -9.38
CA PRO A 49 -9.35 -14.47 -10.17
C PRO A 49 -10.61 -13.65 -10.50
N TRP A 50 -11.07 -12.82 -9.56
CA TRP A 50 -12.31 -12.06 -9.70
C TRP A 50 -12.23 -10.90 -10.72
N ILE A 51 -11.04 -10.52 -11.18
CA ILE A 51 -10.90 -9.53 -12.28
C ILE A 51 -10.87 -10.21 -13.65
N GLU A 52 -10.59 -11.52 -13.74
CA GLU A 52 -10.49 -12.23 -15.02
C GLU A 52 -11.81 -12.29 -15.80
N GLN A 53 -12.94 -12.11 -15.12
CA GLN A 53 -14.26 -12.04 -15.74
C GLN A 53 -14.53 -10.72 -16.48
N GLU A 54 -13.66 -9.72 -16.34
CA GLU A 54 -13.76 -8.49 -17.10
C GLU A 54 -13.58 -8.74 -18.61
N GLY A 55 -14.41 -8.10 -19.42
CA GLY A 55 -14.42 -8.27 -20.88
C GLY A 55 -13.18 -7.70 -21.57
N PRO A 56 -12.94 -8.04 -22.84
CA PRO A 56 -11.79 -7.53 -23.61
C PRO A 56 -11.76 -6.00 -23.67
N GLU A 57 -12.91 -5.33 -23.70
CA GLU A 57 -13.01 -3.87 -23.72
C GLU A 57 -12.38 -3.23 -22.48
N TYR A 58 -12.56 -3.84 -21.30
CA TYR A 58 -11.93 -3.37 -20.06
C TYR A 58 -10.40 -3.46 -20.16
N TRP A 59 -9.88 -4.60 -20.62
CA TRP A 59 -8.43 -4.82 -20.72
C TRP A 59 -7.78 -3.93 -21.75
N ASP A 60 -8.44 -3.68 -22.89
CA ASP A 60 -7.97 -2.78 -23.93
C ASP A 60 -7.99 -1.32 -23.45
N GLU A 61 -9.05 -0.90 -22.74
CA GLU A 61 -9.16 0.43 -22.16
C GLU A 61 -8.08 0.68 -21.09
N GLU A 62 -7.93 -0.23 -20.13
CA GLU A 62 -6.92 -0.10 -19.06
C GLU A 62 -5.50 -0.17 -19.61
N THR A 63 -5.25 -1.00 -20.63
CA THR A 63 -3.97 -1.02 -21.35
C THR A 63 -3.71 0.30 -22.08
N GLY A 64 -4.73 0.90 -22.69
CA GLY A 64 -4.62 2.21 -23.33
C GLY A 64 -4.28 3.32 -22.34
N LYS A 65 -5.01 3.38 -21.21
CA LYS A 65 -4.78 4.36 -20.13
C LYS A 65 -3.37 4.26 -19.55
N VAL A 66 -2.92 3.05 -19.20
CA VAL A 66 -1.61 2.85 -18.57
C VAL A 66 -0.45 3.15 -19.53
N LYS A 67 -0.62 2.89 -20.84
CA LYS A 67 0.37 3.29 -21.86
C LYS A 67 0.44 4.80 -22.04
N ALA A 68 -0.71 5.49 -22.05
CA ALA A 68 -0.75 6.95 -22.08
C ALA A 68 -0.07 7.54 -20.84
N HIS A 69 -0.36 6.99 -19.66
CA HIS A 69 0.25 7.40 -18.40
C HIS A 69 1.78 7.20 -18.42
N SER A 70 2.27 6.07 -18.95
CA SER A 70 3.71 5.82 -19.13
C SER A 70 4.41 6.88 -20.00
N GLN A 71 3.77 7.36 -21.08
CA GLN A 71 4.33 8.44 -21.89
C GLN A 71 4.33 9.78 -21.15
N THR A 72 3.27 10.08 -20.41
CA THR A 72 3.20 11.27 -19.54
C THR A 72 4.32 11.27 -18.50
N ASP A 73 4.57 10.14 -17.84
CA ASP A 73 5.63 10.03 -16.84
C ASP A 73 7.03 10.19 -17.43
N ARG A 74 7.25 9.69 -18.65
CA ARG A 74 8.49 9.90 -19.40
C ARG A 74 8.74 11.39 -19.65
N GLU A 75 7.71 12.15 -20.02
CA GLU A 75 7.83 13.60 -20.16
C GLU A 75 8.04 14.30 -18.82
N ASN A 76 7.30 13.87 -17.78
CA ASN A 76 7.43 14.42 -16.43
C ASN A 76 8.84 14.24 -15.86
N LEU A 77 9.50 13.10 -16.10
CA LEU A 77 10.89 12.88 -15.71
C LEU A 77 11.84 13.91 -16.36
N ARG A 78 11.64 14.24 -17.65
CA ARG A 78 12.43 15.27 -18.35
C ARG A 78 12.13 16.69 -17.83
N ILE A 79 10.88 16.95 -17.44
CA ILE A 79 10.49 18.22 -16.82
C ILE A 79 11.16 18.35 -15.44
N ALA A 80 11.13 17.29 -14.63
CA ALA A 80 11.73 17.27 -13.29
C ALA A 80 13.23 17.56 -13.34
N LEU A 81 13.97 16.93 -14.27
CA LEU A 81 15.39 17.22 -14.50
C LEU A 81 15.65 18.73 -14.68
N ARG A 82 14.81 19.41 -15.45
CA ARG A 82 14.93 20.86 -15.69
C ARG A 82 14.58 21.68 -14.45
N TYR A 83 13.53 21.31 -13.71
CA TYR A 83 13.13 22.04 -12.51
C TYR A 83 14.18 21.96 -11.40
N TYR A 84 14.87 20.83 -11.29
CA TYR A 84 15.89 20.58 -10.29
C TYR A 84 17.33 20.84 -10.78
N ASN A 85 17.51 21.31 -12.02
CA ASN A 85 18.81 21.52 -12.66
C ASN A 85 19.73 20.29 -12.59
N GLN A 86 19.16 19.10 -12.81
CA GLN A 86 19.86 17.82 -12.74
C GLN A 86 20.44 17.41 -14.10
N SER A 87 21.49 16.57 -14.06
CA SER A 87 22.14 16.02 -15.25
C SER A 87 21.30 14.91 -15.88
N GLU A 88 21.33 14.81 -17.21
CA GLU A 88 20.71 13.70 -17.97
C GLU A 88 21.41 12.35 -17.74
N ALA A 89 22.59 12.32 -17.12
CA ALA A 89 23.30 11.09 -16.81
C ALA A 89 22.73 10.34 -15.59
N GLY A 90 21.93 11.02 -14.76
CA GLY A 90 21.34 10.47 -13.54
C GLY A 90 20.13 9.56 -13.80
N SER A 91 20.05 8.46 -13.05
CA SER A 91 18.82 7.68 -12.91
C SER A 91 17.92 8.36 -11.89
N HIS A 92 16.66 8.57 -12.24
CA HIS A 92 15.66 9.25 -11.42
C HIS A 92 14.37 8.45 -11.38
N THR A 93 13.63 8.63 -10.29
CA THR A 93 12.40 7.88 -10.02
C THR A 93 11.23 8.83 -9.83
N LEU A 94 10.15 8.60 -10.57
CA LEU A 94 8.86 9.26 -10.36
C LEU A 94 7.86 8.20 -9.89
N GLN A 95 7.19 8.47 -8.77
CA GLN A 95 6.17 7.59 -8.22
C GLN A 95 4.84 8.33 -8.12
N MET A 96 3.74 7.63 -8.34
CA MET A 96 2.40 8.14 -8.11
C MET A 96 1.61 7.11 -7.29
N MET A 97 0.79 7.62 -6.38
CA MET A 97 -0.30 6.87 -5.76
C MET A 97 -1.60 7.65 -5.90
N PHE A 98 -2.65 6.98 -6.36
CA PHE A 98 -4.00 7.53 -6.37
C PHE A 98 -5.04 6.47 -6.05
N GLY A 99 -6.21 6.89 -5.60
CA GLY A 99 -7.29 5.98 -5.26
C GLY A 99 -8.27 6.54 -4.24
N CYS A 100 -9.22 5.72 -3.83
CA CYS A 100 -10.34 6.12 -2.98
C CYS A 100 -10.57 5.12 -1.83
N ASP A 101 -11.06 5.64 -0.72
CA ASP A 101 -11.52 4.88 0.43
C ASP A 101 -13.05 5.00 0.53
N VAL A 102 -13.73 3.89 0.85
CA VAL A 102 -15.17 3.85 1.08
C VAL A 102 -15.53 3.27 2.45
N GLY A 103 -16.62 3.77 3.01
CA GLY A 103 -17.21 3.29 4.25
C GLY A 103 -17.79 1.89 4.11
N SER A 104 -18.23 1.31 5.23
CA SER A 104 -18.96 0.03 5.21
C SER A 104 -20.28 0.09 4.45
N ASP A 105 -20.86 1.28 4.29
CA ASP A 105 -22.03 1.54 3.46
C ASP A 105 -21.68 1.86 1.99
N GLY A 106 -20.40 1.71 1.62
CA GLY A 106 -19.88 1.96 0.28
C GLY A 106 -19.80 3.43 -0.11
N ARG A 107 -20.09 4.39 0.79
CA ARG A 107 -19.96 5.83 0.47
C ARG A 107 -18.51 6.28 0.49
N PHE A 108 -18.20 7.24 -0.39
CA PHE A 108 -16.89 7.89 -0.45
C PHE A 108 -16.51 8.49 0.90
N LEU A 109 -15.31 8.16 1.38
CA LEU A 109 -14.73 8.75 2.59
C LEU A 109 -13.60 9.71 2.26
N ARG A 110 -12.65 9.26 1.42
CA ARG A 110 -11.44 10.00 1.12
C ARG A 110 -10.86 9.60 -0.23
N GLY A 111 -10.18 10.54 -0.87
CA GLY A 111 -9.49 10.34 -2.14
C GLY A 111 -8.04 10.78 -2.04
N TYR A 112 -7.19 10.17 -2.87
CA TYR A 112 -5.76 10.42 -2.89
C TYR A 112 -5.31 10.59 -4.34
N HIS A 113 -4.40 11.53 -4.55
CA HIS A 113 -3.66 11.67 -5.80
C HIS A 113 -2.37 12.43 -5.50
N GLN A 114 -1.26 11.71 -5.42
CA GLN A 114 0.01 12.24 -4.96
C GLN A 114 1.18 11.66 -5.73
N TYR A 115 2.23 12.48 -5.88
CA TYR A 115 3.46 12.12 -6.55
C TYR A 115 4.66 12.30 -5.63
N ALA A 116 5.66 11.46 -5.83
CA ALA A 116 6.99 11.59 -5.25
C ALA A 116 8.06 11.56 -6.35
N TYR A 117 9.13 12.32 -6.16
CA TYR A 117 10.29 12.38 -7.05
C TYR A 117 11.56 12.03 -6.26
N ASP A 118 12.34 11.07 -6.74
CA ASP A 118 13.52 10.50 -6.08
C ASP A 118 13.29 10.12 -4.60
N GLY A 119 12.11 9.53 -4.33
CA GLY A 119 11.72 9.05 -3.01
C GLY A 119 11.24 10.12 -2.03
N LYS A 120 11.09 11.38 -2.47
CA LYS A 120 10.57 12.49 -1.66
C LYS A 120 9.23 12.98 -2.20
N ASP A 121 8.34 13.36 -1.30
CA ASP A 121 7.06 13.97 -1.68
C ASP A 121 7.29 15.15 -2.65
N TYR A 122 6.49 15.21 -3.71
CA TYR A 122 6.57 16.26 -4.72
C TYR A 122 5.31 17.13 -4.68
N ILE A 123 4.15 16.55 -4.99
CA ILE A 123 2.85 17.25 -4.96
C ILE A 123 1.73 16.29 -4.57
N ALA A 124 0.79 16.76 -3.75
CA ALA A 124 -0.35 15.97 -3.28
C ALA A 124 -1.65 16.77 -3.34
N LEU A 125 -2.72 16.12 -3.83
CA LEU A 125 -4.08 16.64 -3.73
C LEU A 125 -4.50 16.62 -2.27
N LYS A 126 -5.01 17.74 -1.75
CA LYS A 126 -5.49 17.80 -0.37
C LYS A 126 -6.81 17.04 -0.24
N GLU A 127 -7.18 16.76 1.01
CA GLU A 127 -8.42 16.08 1.37
C GLU A 127 -9.69 16.82 0.91
N ASP A 128 -9.60 18.13 0.65
CA ASP A 128 -10.69 18.91 0.05
C ASP A 128 -10.96 18.58 -1.43
N LEU A 129 -10.09 17.80 -2.07
CA LEU A 129 -10.08 17.43 -3.50
C LEU A 129 -10.13 18.64 -4.45
N ARG A 130 -9.67 19.80 -3.99
CA ARG A 130 -9.73 21.08 -4.72
C ARG A 130 -8.40 21.80 -4.76
N SER A 131 -7.57 21.61 -3.74
CA SER A 131 -6.30 22.31 -3.61
C SER A 131 -5.11 21.37 -3.50
N TRP A 132 -3.92 21.89 -3.81
CA TRP A 132 -2.68 21.11 -3.83
C TRP A 132 -1.70 21.57 -2.75
N THR A 133 -1.01 20.60 -2.15
CA THR A 133 0.19 20.79 -1.35
C THR A 133 1.41 20.49 -2.24
N ALA A 134 2.31 21.45 -2.39
CA ALA A 134 3.57 21.30 -3.10
C ALA A 134 4.72 21.26 -2.10
N ALA A 135 5.64 20.30 -2.24
CA ALA A 135 6.70 20.06 -1.27
C ALA A 135 7.83 21.10 -1.33
N ASP A 136 8.12 21.64 -2.51
CA ASP A 136 9.19 22.61 -2.73
C ASP A 136 8.89 23.59 -3.88
N MET A 137 9.86 24.46 -4.20
CA MET A 137 9.73 25.46 -5.26
C MET A 137 9.56 24.88 -6.67
N ALA A 138 10.09 23.68 -6.94
CA ALA A 138 9.89 22.99 -8.21
C ALA A 138 8.45 22.51 -8.33
N ALA A 139 7.93 21.87 -7.28
CA ALA A 139 6.55 21.44 -7.21
C ALA A 139 5.55 22.60 -7.27
N GLN A 140 5.90 23.80 -6.79
CA GLN A 140 5.08 25.00 -6.94
C GLN A 140 4.85 25.38 -8.42
N ILE A 141 5.81 25.08 -9.31
CA ILE A 141 5.63 25.29 -10.75
C ILE A 141 4.54 24.35 -11.29
N THR A 142 4.58 23.06 -10.92
CA THR A 142 3.53 22.11 -11.29
C THR A 142 2.18 22.52 -10.70
N LYS A 143 2.13 22.92 -9.43
CA LYS A 143 0.91 23.38 -8.77
C LYS A 143 0.23 24.50 -9.55
N ARG A 144 0.95 25.55 -9.93
CA ARG A 144 0.39 26.67 -10.73
C ARG A 144 -0.17 26.21 -12.07
N LYS A 145 0.51 25.30 -12.76
CA LYS A 145 0.03 24.71 -14.02
C LYS A 145 -1.26 23.93 -13.83
N TRP A 146 -1.32 23.11 -12.78
CA TRP A 146 -2.48 22.27 -12.48
C TRP A 146 -3.68 23.07 -11.99
N GLU A 147 -3.46 24.14 -11.22
CA GLU A 147 -4.51 25.08 -10.82
C GLU A 147 -5.07 25.82 -12.04
N ALA A 148 -4.22 26.34 -12.93
CA ALA A 148 -4.66 27.00 -14.16
C ALA A 148 -5.41 26.07 -15.12
N ALA A 149 -5.09 24.76 -15.09
CA ALA A 149 -5.74 23.74 -15.91
C ALA A 149 -6.89 23.02 -15.19
N HIS A 150 -7.28 23.44 -13.98
CA HIS A 150 -8.36 22.85 -13.19
C HIS A 150 -8.22 21.32 -12.99
N VAL A 151 -6.99 20.82 -12.85
CA VAL A 151 -6.70 19.37 -12.76
C VAL A 151 -7.38 18.74 -11.53
N ALA A 152 -7.52 19.49 -10.43
CA ALA A 152 -8.19 18.99 -9.22
C ALA A 152 -9.65 18.59 -9.48
N GLU A 153 -10.36 19.30 -10.36
CA GLU A 153 -11.77 19.00 -10.68
C GLU A 153 -11.89 17.66 -11.43
N GLN A 154 -10.96 17.38 -12.34
CA GLN A 154 -10.89 16.10 -13.06
C GLN A 154 -10.58 14.95 -12.11
N GLN A 155 -9.59 15.13 -11.23
CA GLN A 155 -9.25 14.11 -10.23
C GLN A 155 -10.39 13.86 -9.26
N ARG A 156 -11.07 14.92 -8.80
CA ARG A 156 -12.24 14.81 -7.95
C ARG A 156 -13.36 14.01 -8.62
N ALA A 157 -13.68 14.29 -9.89
CA ALA A 157 -14.70 13.56 -10.63
C ALA A 157 -14.39 12.06 -10.75
N TYR A 158 -13.12 11.71 -11.00
CA TYR A 158 -12.68 10.31 -11.00
C TYR A 158 -12.79 9.67 -9.62
N LEU A 159 -12.29 10.34 -8.58
CA LEU A 159 -12.19 9.81 -7.22
C LEU A 159 -13.57 9.62 -6.55
N GLU A 160 -14.49 10.56 -6.74
CA GLU A 160 -15.86 10.50 -6.19
C GLU A 160 -16.78 9.59 -7.04
N GLY A 161 -16.48 9.37 -8.32
CA GLY A 161 -17.27 8.58 -9.26
C GLY A 161 -16.61 7.25 -9.62
N THR A 162 -15.85 7.24 -10.73
CA THR A 162 -15.28 6.02 -11.34
C THR A 162 -14.51 5.14 -10.36
N CYS A 163 -13.73 5.73 -9.45
CA CYS A 163 -12.99 4.96 -8.44
C CYS A 163 -13.94 4.23 -7.48
N VAL A 164 -14.94 4.92 -6.95
CA VAL A 164 -15.92 4.35 -6.01
C VAL A 164 -16.76 3.28 -6.69
N ASP A 165 -17.21 3.54 -7.91
CA ASP A 165 -18.03 2.59 -8.68
C ASP A 165 -17.24 1.34 -9.04
N GLY A 166 -15.97 1.50 -9.47
CA GLY A 166 -15.05 0.40 -9.72
C GLY A 166 -14.79 -0.43 -8.46
N LEU A 167 -14.48 0.22 -7.34
CA LEU A 167 -14.25 -0.48 -6.06
C LEU A 167 -15.48 -1.26 -5.62
N ARG A 168 -16.70 -0.69 -5.71
CA ARG A 168 -17.93 -1.42 -5.38
C ARG A 168 -18.14 -2.65 -6.26
N ARG A 169 -17.92 -2.52 -7.56
CA ARG A 169 -17.99 -3.65 -8.51
C ARG A 169 -16.99 -4.74 -8.12
N TYR A 170 -15.75 -4.38 -7.82
CA TYR A 170 -14.71 -5.35 -7.44
C TYR A 170 -15.00 -6.03 -6.11
N LEU A 171 -15.54 -5.31 -5.12
CA LEU A 171 -15.94 -5.88 -3.84
C LEU A 171 -17.08 -6.89 -3.97
N GLU A 172 -18.00 -6.70 -4.92
CA GLU A 172 -19.05 -7.67 -5.21
C GLU A 172 -18.48 -8.89 -5.96
N ASN A 173 -17.69 -8.65 -7.02
CA ASN A 173 -17.07 -9.70 -7.82
C ASN A 173 -16.12 -10.59 -7.01
N GLY A 174 -15.33 -9.98 -6.13
CA GLY A 174 -14.31 -10.64 -5.32
C GLY A 174 -14.73 -10.91 -3.88
N LYS A 175 -16.04 -10.88 -3.58
CA LYS A 175 -16.59 -10.92 -2.21
C LYS A 175 -16.00 -12.00 -1.32
N GLU A 176 -15.85 -13.22 -1.84
CA GLU A 176 -15.29 -14.36 -1.10
C GLU A 176 -13.84 -14.14 -0.64
N THR A 177 -13.08 -13.34 -1.39
CA THR A 177 -11.66 -13.05 -1.11
C THR A 177 -11.44 -11.70 -0.44
N LEU A 178 -12.12 -10.65 -0.89
CA LEU A 178 -11.89 -9.27 -0.46
C LEU A 178 -12.61 -8.93 0.84
N GLN A 179 -13.72 -9.61 1.15
CA GLN A 179 -14.48 -9.39 2.39
C GLN A 179 -14.20 -10.46 3.44
N ARG A 180 -13.24 -11.37 3.18
CA ARG A 180 -12.80 -12.35 4.19
C ARG A 180 -12.01 -11.66 5.28
N LYS A 181 -12.08 -12.22 6.48
CA LYS A 181 -11.30 -11.78 7.64
C LYS A 181 -10.70 -13.00 8.29
N ASP A 182 -9.54 -13.40 7.82
CA ASP A 182 -8.87 -14.61 8.31
C ASP A 182 -8.19 -14.27 9.64
N PRO A 183 -8.62 -14.85 10.79
CA PRO A 183 -8.03 -14.53 12.08
C PRO A 183 -6.60 -15.09 12.17
N PRO A 184 -5.69 -14.42 12.91
CA PRO A 184 -4.34 -14.90 13.10
C PRO A 184 -4.33 -16.22 13.89
N LYS A 185 -3.59 -17.20 13.36
CA LYS A 185 -3.15 -18.37 14.12
C LYS A 185 -2.02 -17.92 15.01
N THR A 186 -2.26 -17.93 16.31
CA THR A 186 -1.30 -17.42 17.29
C THR A 186 -0.67 -18.54 18.09
N HIS A 187 0.62 -18.39 18.40
CA HIS A 187 1.33 -19.28 19.30
C HIS A 187 2.53 -18.54 19.91
N MET A 188 3.06 -19.09 21.00
CA MET A 188 4.24 -18.58 21.66
C MET A 188 5.40 -19.55 21.55
N THR A 189 6.60 -18.98 21.47
CA THR A 189 7.85 -19.74 21.47
C THR A 189 8.78 -19.18 22.54
N HIS A 190 9.49 -20.06 23.23
CA HIS A 190 10.39 -19.74 24.32
C HIS A 190 11.79 -20.22 23.95
N HIS A 191 12.77 -19.30 24.00
CA HIS A 191 14.15 -19.58 23.63
C HIS A 191 15.08 -19.13 24.76
N PRO A 192 15.66 -20.05 25.55
CA PRO A 192 16.68 -19.69 26.53
C PRO A 192 17.87 -19.00 25.85
N ILE A 193 18.29 -17.85 26.39
CA ILE A 193 19.49 -17.12 25.94
C ILE A 193 20.66 -17.44 26.89
N SER A 194 20.38 -17.45 28.20
CA SER A 194 21.32 -17.75 29.27
C SER A 194 20.60 -18.42 30.45
N ASP A 195 21.32 -18.72 31.53
CA ASP A 195 20.73 -19.23 32.79
C ASP A 195 19.82 -18.20 33.48
N HIS A 196 19.81 -16.95 33.02
CA HIS A 196 19.08 -15.84 33.63
C HIS A 196 17.98 -15.25 32.74
N GLU A 197 18.00 -15.54 31.45
CA GLU A 197 17.14 -14.87 30.47
C GLU A 197 16.67 -15.81 29.36
N ALA A 198 15.46 -15.56 28.89
CA ALA A 198 14.89 -16.21 27.72
C ALA A 198 14.16 -15.19 26.83
N THR A 199 14.08 -15.47 25.53
CA THR A 199 13.20 -14.74 24.62
C THR A 199 11.83 -15.40 24.57
N LEU A 200 10.79 -14.64 24.89
CA LEU A 200 9.42 -14.99 24.55
C LEU A 200 9.07 -14.31 23.23
N ARG A 201 8.65 -15.11 22.24
CA ARG A 201 8.19 -14.60 20.94
C ARG A 201 6.75 -15.02 20.68
N CYS A 202 5.90 -14.03 20.48
CA CYS A 202 4.50 -14.16 20.12
C CYS A 202 4.35 -14.06 18.61
N TRP A 203 3.78 -15.09 18.01
CA TRP A 203 3.56 -15.19 16.57
C TRP A 203 2.10 -14.96 16.23
N ALA A 204 1.86 -14.27 15.11
CA ALA A 204 0.60 -14.22 14.40
C ALA A 204 0.85 -14.63 12.94
N LEU A 205 0.17 -15.68 12.48
CA LEU A 205 0.35 -16.25 11.15
C LEU A 205 -0.99 -16.41 10.42
N GLY A 206 -0.97 -16.30 9.09
CA GLY A 206 -2.10 -16.67 8.24
C GLY A 206 -3.31 -15.75 8.39
N PHE A 207 -3.09 -14.47 8.70
CA PHE A 207 -4.16 -13.49 8.86
C PHE A 207 -4.33 -12.61 7.63
N TYR A 208 -5.55 -12.11 7.43
CA TYR A 208 -5.90 -11.12 6.41
C TYR A 208 -7.07 -10.28 6.94
N PRO A 209 -7.06 -8.94 6.79
CA PRO A 209 -6.08 -8.07 6.13
C PRO A 209 -4.75 -7.92 6.90
N ALA A 210 -3.81 -7.12 6.39
CA ALA A 210 -2.48 -6.95 6.97
C ALA A 210 -2.46 -6.19 8.30
N GLU A 211 -3.49 -5.37 8.57
CA GLU A 211 -3.56 -4.56 9.78
C GLU A 211 -3.74 -5.45 11.02
N ILE A 212 -2.75 -5.43 11.91
CA ILE A 212 -2.72 -6.24 13.13
C ILE A 212 -1.92 -5.52 14.21
N THR A 213 -2.37 -5.63 15.45
CA THR A 213 -1.63 -5.13 16.61
C THR A 213 -1.17 -6.29 17.49
N LEU A 214 0.15 -6.36 17.74
CA LEU A 214 0.79 -7.29 18.68
C LEU A 214 1.49 -6.45 19.75
N THR A 215 1.12 -6.62 21.01
CA THR A 215 1.77 -5.93 22.14
C THR A 215 2.14 -6.92 23.24
N TRP A 216 3.24 -6.62 23.93
CA TRP A 216 3.63 -7.32 25.15
C TRP A 216 3.32 -6.46 26.36
N GLN A 217 2.77 -7.10 27.39
CA GLN A 217 2.56 -6.50 28.70
C GLN A 217 3.30 -7.31 29.76
N ARG A 218 3.83 -6.61 30.78
CA ARG A 218 4.35 -7.20 32.01
C ARG A 218 3.50 -6.70 33.16
N ASP A 219 2.83 -7.59 33.88
CA ASP A 219 1.88 -7.24 34.96
C ASP A 219 0.81 -6.19 34.54
N GLY A 220 0.46 -6.18 33.26
CA GLY A 220 -0.50 -5.24 32.67
C GLY A 220 0.10 -3.95 32.09
N GLU A 221 1.42 -3.73 32.18
CA GLU A 221 2.09 -2.55 31.63
C GLU A 221 2.75 -2.86 30.28
N ASP A 222 2.48 -2.03 29.27
CA ASP A 222 3.01 -2.18 27.90
C ASP A 222 4.54 -2.08 27.85
N GLN A 223 5.18 -3.02 27.16
CA GLN A 223 6.64 -3.14 27.03
C GLN A 223 7.15 -2.62 25.68
N THR A 224 6.62 -1.50 25.18
CA THR A 224 6.87 -1.04 23.79
C THR A 224 8.36 -0.79 23.49
N GLN A 225 9.14 -0.29 24.45
CA GLN A 225 10.57 0.00 24.25
C GLN A 225 11.44 -1.26 24.24
N ASP A 226 11.04 -2.29 24.98
CA ASP A 226 11.76 -3.55 25.14
C ASP A 226 11.28 -4.64 24.18
N THR A 227 10.26 -4.34 23.38
CA THR A 227 9.70 -5.27 22.40
C THR A 227 10.40 -5.14 21.06
N GLU A 228 11.02 -6.23 20.60
CA GLU A 228 11.40 -6.39 19.20
C GLU A 228 10.15 -6.72 18.38
N LEU A 229 9.73 -5.79 17.52
CA LEU A 229 8.56 -5.93 16.67
C LEU A 229 8.96 -5.87 15.20
N VAL A 230 8.70 -6.95 14.45
CA VAL A 230 8.96 -6.94 13.00
C VAL A 230 7.83 -6.28 12.22
N GLU A 231 8.16 -5.74 11.05
CA GLU A 231 7.16 -5.34 10.07
C GLU A 231 6.23 -6.51 9.70
N THR A 232 4.97 -6.18 9.42
CA THR A 232 4.03 -7.17 8.90
C THR A 232 4.50 -7.55 7.50
N ARG A 233 4.62 -8.86 7.23
CA ARG A 233 5.18 -9.35 5.97
C ARG A 233 4.25 -10.37 5.29
N PRO A 234 4.20 -10.39 3.96
CA PRO A 234 3.35 -11.33 3.22
C PRO A 234 3.86 -12.77 3.37
N ALA A 235 2.95 -13.73 3.40
CA ALA A 235 3.27 -15.16 3.38
C ALA A 235 3.36 -15.75 1.95
N GLY A 236 2.81 -15.03 0.95
CA GLY A 236 2.82 -15.43 -0.46
C GLY A 236 1.55 -16.16 -0.93
N ASP A 237 0.63 -16.47 -0.01
CA ASP A 237 -0.67 -17.11 -0.27
C ASP A 237 -1.86 -16.15 -0.11
N GLY A 238 -1.58 -14.84 -0.07
CA GLY A 238 -2.57 -13.79 0.20
C GLY A 238 -2.84 -13.55 1.68
N THR A 239 -2.08 -14.16 2.59
CA THR A 239 -2.09 -13.87 4.03
C THR A 239 -0.80 -13.19 4.51
N PHE A 240 -0.81 -12.77 5.77
CA PHE A 240 0.28 -12.07 6.43
C PHE A 240 0.79 -12.81 7.66
N GLN A 241 2.00 -12.43 8.09
CA GLN A 241 2.63 -12.90 9.32
C GLN A 241 3.34 -11.74 10.02
N LYS A 242 3.38 -11.79 11.35
CA LYS A 242 4.07 -10.84 12.22
C LYS A 242 4.48 -11.54 13.52
N TRP A 243 5.52 -11.05 14.17
CA TRP A 243 5.83 -11.48 15.53
C TRP A 243 6.35 -10.31 16.37
N ALA A 244 6.19 -10.46 17.67
CA ALA A 244 6.72 -9.55 18.69
C ALA A 244 7.49 -10.37 19.73
N ALA A 245 8.68 -9.95 20.11
CA ALA A 245 9.50 -10.64 21.08
C ALA A 245 9.97 -9.73 22.21
N VAL A 246 10.10 -10.29 23.41
CA VAL A 246 10.68 -9.64 24.59
C VAL A 246 11.70 -10.58 25.24
N VAL A 247 12.76 -10.00 25.80
CA VAL A 247 13.69 -10.73 26.66
C VAL A 247 13.14 -10.67 28.08
N VAL A 248 13.02 -11.82 28.73
CA VAL A 248 12.43 -11.94 30.06
C VAL A 248 13.39 -12.67 31.01
N PRO A 249 13.42 -12.30 32.30
CA PRO A 249 14.15 -13.07 33.30
C PRO A 249 13.58 -14.48 33.44
N SER A 250 14.45 -15.47 33.60
CA SER A 250 14.03 -16.86 33.84
C SER A 250 13.18 -16.97 35.11
N GLY A 251 12.01 -17.61 35.00
CA GLY A 251 11.04 -17.76 36.08
C GLY A 251 10.00 -16.64 36.16
N GLU A 252 10.13 -15.58 35.35
CA GLU A 252 9.15 -14.49 35.28
C GLU A 252 8.22 -14.58 34.07
N GLU A 253 8.28 -15.65 33.27
CA GLU A 253 7.58 -15.77 31.99
C GLU A 253 6.07 -15.57 32.12
N GLN A 254 5.47 -16.03 33.23
CA GLN A 254 4.03 -15.92 33.50
C GLN A 254 3.53 -14.50 33.77
N ARG A 255 4.44 -13.56 34.10
CA ARG A 255 4.12 -12.13 34.25
C ARG A 255 3.91 -11.45 32.91
N TYR A 256 4.35 -12.07 31.82
CA TYR A 256 4.28 -11.51 30.48
C TYR A 256 3.08 -12.06 29.72
N THR A 257 2.33 -11.16 29.09
CA THR A 257 1.20 -11.49 28.22
C THR A 257 1.37 -10.86 26.85
N CYS A 258 1.16 -11.64 25.80
CA CYS A 258 1.02 -11.11 24.44
C CYS A 258 -0.44 -10.82 24.14
N HIS A 259 -0.74 -9.63 23.65
CA HIS A 259 -2.07 -9.21 23.24
C HIS A 259 -2.13 -9.08 21.73
N VAL A 260 -3.15 -9.69 21.11
CA VAL A 260 -3.33 -9.70 19.66
C VAL A 260 -4.70 -9.12 19.31
N GLN A 261 -4.71 -8.07 18.50
CA GLN A 261 -5.91 -7.47 17.94
C GLN A 261 -5.87 -7.56 16.42
N HIS A 262 -6.96 -8.07 15.84
CA HIS A 262 -7.15 -8.23 14.40
C HIS A 262 -8.65 -8.20 14.12
N GLU A 263 -9.08 -7.65 12.98
CA GLU A 263 -10.50 -7.50 12.68
C GLU A 263 -11.24 -8.84 12.42
N GLY A 264 -10.51 -9.90 12.11
CA GLY A 264 -11.04 -11.27 12.02
C GLY A 264 -11.25 -11.93 13.38
N LEU A 265 -10.79 -11.33 14.48
CA LEU A 265 -11.02 -11.84 15.83
C LEU A 265 -12.31 -11.25 16.41
N PRO A 266 -13.23 -12.06 16.97
CA PRO A 266 -14.43 -11.53 17.62
C PRO A 266 -14.12 -10.75 18.90
N LYS A 267 -12.96 -11.02 19.51
CA LYS A 267 -12.41 -10.33 20.68
C LYS A 267 -10.89 -10.47 20.68
N PRO A 268 -10.15 -9.48 21.23
CA PRO A 268 -8.69 -9.58 21.37
C PRO A 268 -8.27 -10.88 22.08
N LEU A 269 -7.13 -11.43 21.67
CA LEU A 269 -6.52 -12.58 22.34
C LEU A 269 -5.49 -12.12 23.34
N THR A 270 -5.37 -12.87 24.43
CA THR A 270 -4.30 -12.72 25.43
C THR A 270 -3.64 -14.08 25.60
N LEU A 271 -2.34 -14.13 25.35
CA LEU A 271 -1.53 -15.34 25.33
C LEU A 271 -0.47 -15.25 26.43
N ARG A 272 -0.17 -16.40 27.03
CA ARG A 272 0.96 -16.62 27.95
C ARG A 272 1.72 -17.86 27.51
N TRP A 273 2.97 -17.97 27.94
CA TRP A 273 3.77 -19.18 27.72
C TRP A 273 3.27 -20.34 28.56
#